data_AF-A0A0X3W2F1-F1
#
_entry.id   AF-A0A0X3W2F1-F1
#
_cell.length_a   1.000
_cell.length_b   1.000
_cell.length_c   1.000
_cell.angle_alpha   90.00
_cell.angle_beta   90.00
_cell.angle_gamma   90.00
#
_symmetry.space_group_name_H-M   'P 1'
#
loop_
_entity.id
_entity.type
_entity.pdbx_description
1 polymer ?
#
loop_
_entity_poly.entity_id
_entity_poly.type
_entity_poly.pdbx_seq_one_letter_code
_entity_poly.pdbx_strand_id
1 'polypeptide(L)'
;MTNPAKSRQPNGASSIFQGKDGRWHGYVTVGVKDDGSPDRRHVGRKTRTAVTKAVRDLEKQRDSTGVRKAGQTWTVETWLTHWVENIAAPNVGENTIDGYRVAVYHHLIPGLGAHRLEKLEPEHLERLYRKMQTNGSAAGTAHQVHRTVKTALNEAVRRRHLTINPASVAKAPKVEEEEVEPYTLEEVQRLLAEAAKVRNTARWVIALALGLRQGEALGLQWEDVDFEAGVILVRRGRLRPRYQHGCGDKCGRKPGYCPQKINVRRETKDTKTRAGKRPIGVPDELLGLLRQHKEKQDRERALARDLWVEKGYVFTSPTGEPLNPNTDYHRWKDLLKAAGVRDGRLHDARHTAATVLLILGVPEAVVDRIMGWEPGKSARMRRRYQHLTGQVLQQTAAKIGGLLWGPKPHVLEPAPGGPVPGPSKTSVPAEPRVYVALLGERRIPFLHREHADAVASQWGADHPGHPAENEEWDREKWEDKGKGGIRAIRDRMPDRRIVHHAQAVFLPGGERLNIGRNDQWSVTAWEFETDLYTDLPVRWHTTRRPGQEVEAQVRGTDQKAVTAAFAEACAQAVDRAKNPGEYGDLAG
;
A
#
# COMPACT_ATOMS: atom_id res chain seq x y z
N MET A 1 -77.26 -17.94 -51.42
CA MET A 1 -76.57 -17.39 -50.23
C MET A 1 -75.25 -18.13 -50.07
N THR A 2 -74.17 -17.55 -50.58
CA THR A 2 -72.82 -18.14 -50.61
C THR A 2 -72.18 -18.05 -49.22
N ASN A 3 -71.72 -19.21 -48.73
CA ASN A 3 -70.99 -19.42 -47.49
C ASN A 3 -69.77 -18.46 -47.43
N PRO A 4 -69.61 -17.60 -46.41
CA PRO A 4 -68.47 -16.69 -46.36
C PRO A 4 -67.20 -17.52 -46.24
N ALA A 5 -66.31 -17.37 -47.23
CA ALA A 5 -65.00 -18.00 -47.26
C ALA A 5 -64.29 -17.74 -45.92
N LYS A 6 -63.86 -18.81 -45.25
CA LYS A 6 -63.03 -18.74 -44.03
C LYS A 6 -61.80 -17.89 -44.31
N SER A 7 -61.84 -16.60 -43.97
CA SER A 7 -60.68 -15.73 -44.05
C SER A 7 -59.58 -16.30 -43.16
N ARG A 8 -58.43 -16.67 -43.72
CA ARG A 8 -57.25 -17.05 -42.93
C ARG A 8 -56.97 -15.93 -41.95
N GLN A 9 -56.89 -16.26 -40.66
CA GLN A 9 -56.53 -15.28 -39.65
C GLN A 9 -55.17 -14.66 -39.99
N PRO A 10 -54.97 -13.36 -39.71
CA PRO A 10 -53.72 -12.68 -40.00
C PRO A 10 -52.53 -13.39 -39.32
N ASN A 11 -51.38 -13.37 -39.97
CA ASN A 11 -50.17 -14.02 -39.48
C ASN A 11 -49.84 -13.51 -38.07
N GLY A 12 -49.68 -14.43 -37.11
CA GLY A 12 -49.42 -14.12 -35.71
C GLY A 12 -50.64 -14.01 -34.80
N ALA A 13 -51.88 -14.06 -35.34
CA ALA A 13 -53.10 -14.02 -34.52
C ALA A 13 -53.22 -15.20 -33.54
N SER A 14 -53.82 -14.93 -32.38
CA SER A 14 -54.15 -15.95 -31.40
C SER A 14 -55.32 -16.82 -31.88
N SER A 15 -55.21 -18.13 -31.72
CA SER A 15 -56.21 -19.08 -32.19
C SER A 15 -56.77 -19.91 -31.04
N ILE A 16 -58.09 -20.03 -30.96
CA ILE A 16 -58.80 -20.88 -29.98
C ILE A 16 -59.66 -21.90 -30.74
N PHE A 17 -59.53 -23.19 -30.41
CA PHE A 17 -60.32 -24.26 -31.00
C PHE A 17 -60.52 -25.43 -30.03
N GLN A 18 -61.48 -26.30 -30.31
CA GLN A 18 -61.71 -27.53 -29.54
C GLN A 18 -60.97 -28.69 -30.21
N GLY A 19 -60.16 -29.41 -29.44
CA GLY A 19 -59.40 -30.58 -29.89
C GLY A 19 -60.25 -31.84 -29.93
N LYS A 20 -59.70 -32.89 -30.58
CA LYS A 20 -60.29 -34.23 -30.60
C LYS A 20 -60.29 -34.90 -29.22
N ASP A 21 -59.51 -34.37 -28.28
CA ASP A 21 -59.42 -34.78 -26.87
C ASP A 21 -60.56 -34.19 -26.00
N GLY A 22 -61.51 -33.47 -26.60
CA GLY A 22 -62.61 -32.81 -25.92
C GLY A 22 -62.21 -31.55 -25.16
N ARG A 23 -60.93 -31.14 -25.19
CA ARG A 23 -60.44 -29.93 -24.50
C ARG A 23 -60.39 -28.75 -25.47
N TRP A 24 -60.40 -27.55 -24.88
CA TRP A 24 -60.19 -26.31 -25.61
C TRP A 24 -58.71 -25.95 -25.59
N HIS A 25 -58.15 -25.65 -26.76
CA HIS A 25 -56.77 -25.24 -26.96
C HIS A 25 -56.71 -23.79 -27.45
N GLY A 26 -55.74 -23.04 -26.92
CA GLY A 26 -55.37 -21.71 -27.34
C GLY A 26 -53.91 -21.68 -27.77
N TYR A 27 -53.59 -20.98 -28.86
CA TYR A 27 -52.22 -20.64 -29.24
C TYR A 27 -52.07 -19.13 -29.30
N VAL A 28 -51.04 -18.58 -28.67
CA VAL A 28 -50.71 -17.16 -28.69
C VAL A 28 -49.31 -16.99 -29.25
N THR A 29 -49.15 -16.16 -30.28
CA THR A 29 -47.83 -15.77 -30.77
C THR A 29 -47.30 -14.65 -29.89
N VAL A 30 -46.18 -14.93 -29.23
CA VAL A 30 -45.66 -14.06 -28.17
C VAL A 30 -44.34 -13.38 -28.53
N GLY A 31 -43.73 -13.75 -29.66
CA GLY A 31 -42.50 -13.18 -30.17
C GLY A 31 -41.90 -14.02 -31.29
N VAL A 32 -40.60 -13.85 -31.51
CA VAL A 32 -39.78 -14.60 -32.47
C VAL A 32 -38.65 -15.27 -31.70
N LYS A 33 -38.41 -16.56 -31.97
CA LYS A 33 -37.32 -17.36 -31.41
C LYS A 33 -35.97 -16.94 -32.03
N ASP A 34 -34.87 -17.42 -31.47
CA ASP A 34 -33.53 -17.08 -31.95
C ASP A 34 -33.22 -17.66 -33.36
N ASP A 35 -33.97 -18.68 -33.80
CA ASP A 35 -33.94 -19.23 -35.17
C ASP A 35 -34.81 -18.44 -36.18
N GLY A 36 -35.41 -17.32 -35.76
CA GLY A 36 -36.30 -16.51 -36.59
C GLY A 36 -37.74 -17.04 -36.71
N SER A 37 -38.06 -18.20 -36.11
CA SER A 37 -39.41 -18.76 -36.15
C SER A 37 -40.35 -18.13 -35.11
N PRO A 38 -41.68 -18.07 -35.35
CA PRO A 38 -42.62 -17.53 -34.37
C PRO A 38 -42.65 -18.33 -33.06
N ASP A 39 -42.49 -17.65 -31.92
CA ASP A 39 -42.70 -18.23 -30.59
C ASP A 39 -44.21 -18.33 -30.32
N ARG A 40 -44.80 -19.52 -30.53
CA ARG A 40 -46.21 -19.80 -30.28
C ARG A 40 -46.37 -20.61 -29.00
N ARG A 41 -47.04 -20.03 -28.00
CA ARG A 41 -47.36 -20.70 -26.73
C ARG A 41 -48.72 -21.35 -26.77
N HIS A 42 -48.79 -22.60 -26.31
CA HIS A 42 -50.00 -23.39 -26.21
C HIS A 42 -50.59 -23.36 -24.80
N VAL A 43 -51.92 -23.29 -24.71
CA VAL A 43 -52.65 -23.47 -23.45
C VAL A 43 -53.89 -24.34 -23.66
N GLY A 44 -54.09 -25.35 -22.81
CA GLY A 44 -55.25 -26.24 -22.85
C GLY A 44 -56.14 -26.13 -21.60
N ARG A 45 -57.46 -26.04 -21.75
CA ARG A 45 -58.46 -26.03 -20.65
C ARG A 45 -59.69 -26.87 -20.98
N LYS A 46 -60.45 -27.26 -19.97
CA LYS A 46 -61.68 -28.06 -20.14
C LYS A 46 -62.83 -27.26 -20.76
N THR A 47 -62.90 -25.95 -20.52
CA THR A 47 -63.98 -25.09 -21.01
C THR A 47 -63.46 -23.99 -21.94
N ARG A 48 -64.31 -23.55 -22.88
CA ARG A 48 -64.01 -22.44 -23.80
C ARG A 48 -63.68 -21.16 -23.04
N THR A 49 -64.48 -20.83 -22.02
CA THR A 49 -64.30 -19.63 -21.19
C THR A 49 -62.96 -19.60 -20.48
N ALA A 50 -62.52 -20.73 -19.92
CA ALA A 50 -61.24 -20.84 -19.23
C ALA A 50 -60.05 -20.70 -20.19
N VAL A 51 -60.13 -21.26 -21.41
CA VAL A 51 -59.06 -21.09 -22.41
C VAL A 51 -59.03 -19.66 -22.94
N THR A 52 -60.19 -19.04 -23.19
CA THR A 52 -60.27 -17.63 -23.64
C THR A 52 -59.68 -16.68 -22.62
N LYS A 53 -59.95 -16.89 -21.32
CA LYS A 53 -59.33 -16.10 -20.25
C LYS A 53 -57.79 -16.28 -20.26
N ALA A 54 -57.32 -17.52 -20.33
CA ALA A 54 -55.88 -17.80 -20.35
C ALA A 54 -55.16 -17.23 -21.60
N VAL A 55 -55.82 -17.24 -22.77
CA VAL A 55 -55.32 -16.60 -24.00
C VAL A 55 -55.25 -15.08 -23.83
N ARG A 56 -56.30 -14.44 -23.31
CA ARG A 56 -56.31 -12.99 -23.02
C ARG A 56 -55.25 -12.59 -21.99
N ASP A 57 -55.01 -13.41 -20.97
CA ASP A 57 -53.97 -13.16 -19.98
C ASP A 57 -52.56 -13.25 -20.60
N LEU A 58 -52.33 -14.19 -21.53
CA LEU A 58 -51.09 -14.28 -22.30
C LEU A 58 -50.90 -13.11 -23.27
N GLU A 59 -51.97 -12.64 -23.91
CA GLU A 59 -51.95 -11.43 -24.75
C GLU A 59 -51.65 -10.18 -23.92
N LYS A 60 -52.29 -10.03 -22.75
CA LYS A 60 -51.97 -8.93 -21.83
C LYS A 60 -50.51 -8.97 -21.36
N GLN A 61 -49.97 -10.14 -21.04
CA GLN A 61 -48.56 -10.30 -20.69
C GLN A 61 -47.63 -9.93 -21.85
N ARG A 62 -48.04 -10.18 -23.10
CA ARG A 62 -47.32 -9.73 -24.30
C ARG A 62 -47.28 -8.23 -24.39
N ASP A 63 -48.43 -7.60 -24.23
CA ASP A 63 -48.61 -6.18 -24.54
C ASP A 63 -48.11 -5.27 -23.39
N SER A 64 -48.14 -5.73 -22.13
CA SER A 64 -47.75 -4.91 -20.97
C SER A 64 -46.29 -5.04 -20.53
N THR A 65 -45.67 -6.21 -20.72
CA THR A 65 -44.35 -6.52 -20.12
C THR A 65 -43.32 -6.98 -21.16
N GLY A 66 -43.73 -7.18 -22.41
CA GLY A 66 -43.02 -8.00 -23.38
C GLY A 66 -43.03 -9.47 -22.94
N VAL A 67 -43.55 -10.38 -23.76
CA VAL A 67 -43.44 -11.80 -23.38
C VAL A 67 -41.97 -12.22 -23.41
N ARG A 68 -41.57 -12.93 -22.37
CA ARG A 68 -40.27 -13.61 -22.28
C ARG A 68 -40.02 -14.43 -23.54
N LYS A 69 -38.85 -14.31 -24.18
CA LYS A 69 -38.42 -15.25 -25.23
C LYS A 69 -38.54 -16.68 -24.69
N ALA A 70 -39.40 -17.52 -25.25
CA ALA A 70 -39.36 -18.95 -24.96
C ALA A 70 -38.20 -19.56 -25.78
N GLY A 71 -37.21 -20.12 -25.08
CA GLY A 71 -36.09 -20.75 -25.78
C GLY A 71 -34.99 -21.32 -24.87
N GLN A 72 -34.76 -20.75 -23.69
CA GLN A 72 -33.84 -21.33 -22.70
C GLN A 72 -34.43 -21.22 -21.30
N THR A 73 -34.80 -22.37 -20.71
CA THR A 73 -35.09 -22.45 -19.28
C THR A 73 -33.77 -22.37 -18.51
N TRP A 74 -33.26 -21.16 -18.33
CA TRP A 74 -32.06 -20.92 -17.55
C TRP A 74 -32.25 -21.42 -16.11
N THR A 75 -31.32 -22.26 -15.67
CA THR A 75 -31.02 -22.42 -14.24
C THR A 75 -30.16 -21.25 -13.77
N VAL A 76 -30.08 -21.03 -12.46
CA VAL A 76 -29.17 -20.03 -11.90
C VAL A 76 -27.73 -20.37 -12.29
N GLU A 77 -27.36 -21.65 -12.28
CA GLU A 77 -26.03 -22.09 -12.68
C GLU A 77 -25.66 -21.74 -14.12
N THR A 78 -26.53 -22.12 -15.06
CA THR A 78 -26.29 -21.85 -16.49
C THR A 78 -26.24 -20.36 -16.77
N TRP A 79 -27.13 -19.58 -16.15
CA TRP A 79 -27.14 -18.12 -16.29
C TRP A 79 -25.87 -17.49 -15.72
N LEU A 80 -25.47 -17.83 -14.48
CA LEU A 80 -24.31 -17.24 -13.85
C LEU A 80 -23.01 -17.61 -14.56
N THR A 81 -22.90 -18.85 -15.06
CA THR A 81 -21.78 -19.30 -15.89
C THR A 81 -21.71 -18.52 -17.20
N HIS A 82 -22.84 -18.38 -17.90
CA HIS A 82 -22.90 -17.58 -19.12
C HIS A 82 -22.54 -16.13 -18.85
N TRP A 83 -23.09 -15.53 -17.79
CA TRP A 83 -22.83 -14.16 -17.41
C TRP A 83 -21.36 -13.93 -17.07
N VAL A 84 -20.75 -14.76 -16.22
CA VAL A 84 -19.39 -14.53 -15.77
C VAL A 84 -18.40 -14.70 -16.92
N GLU A 85 -18.53 -15.75 -17.74
CA GLU A 85 -17.56 -16.06 -18.80
C GLU A 85 -17.76 -15.25 -20.09
N ASN A 86 -19.00 -14.95 -20.49
CA ASN A 86 -19.28 -14.36 -21.80
C ASN A 86 -19.71 -12.89 -21.73
N ILE A 87 -20.27 -12.43 -20.60
CA ILE A 87 -20.78 -11.07 -20.48
C ILE A 87 -19.82 -10.21 -19.64
N ALA A 88 -19.47 -10.68 -18.44
CA ALA A 88 -18.66 -9.92 -17.51
C ALA A 88 -17.18 -9.94 -17.92
N ALA A 89 -16.60 -11.12 -18.20
CA ALA A 89 -15.17 -11.28 -18.46
C ALA A 89 -14.60 -10.33 -19.53
N PRO A 90 -15.26 -10.08 -20.68
CA PRO A 90 -14.74 -9.16 -21.69
C PRO A 90 -14.74 -7.68 -21.26
N ASN A 91 -15.59 -7.31 -20.29
CA ASN A 91 -15.91 -5.92 -19.97
C ASN A 91 -15.36 -5.45 -18.63
N VAL A 92 -14.81 -6.34 -17.80
CA VAL A 92 -14.31 -6.00 -16.46
C VAL A 92 -12.83 -6.30 -16.33
N GLY A 93 -12.16 -5.61 -15.41
CA GLY A 93 -10.74 -5.86 -15.14
C GLY A 93 -10.51 -7.24 -14.49
N GLU A 94 -9.32 -7.80 -14.69
CA GLU A 94 -8.92 -9.13 -14.19
C GLU A 94 -9.33 -9.43 -12.74
N ASN A 95 -8.94 -8.58 -11.78
CA ASN A 95 -9.28 -8.82 -10.37
C ASN A 95 -10.81 -8.83 -10.12
N THR A 96 -11.56 -8.07 -10.92
CA THR A 96 -13.03 -8.03 -10.82
C THR A 96 -13.61 -9.34 -11.32
N ILE A 97 -13.13 -9.86 -12.47
CA ILE A 97 -13.62 -11.15 -12.98
C ILE A 97 -13.23 -12.30 -12.06
N ASP A 98 -12.04 -12.31 -11.46
CA ASP A 98 -11.68 -13.34 -10.49
C ASP A 98 -12.60 -13.31 -9.26
N GLY A 99 -12.89 -12.12 -8.74
CA GLY A 99 -13.84 -11.95 -7.64
C GLY A 99 -15.24 -12.45 -8.00
N TYR A 100 -15.69 -12.18 -9.24
CA TYR A 100 -16.96 -12.72 -9.75
C TYR A 100 -16.93 -14.24 -9.87
N ARG A 101 -15.87 -14.82 -10.45
CA ARG A 101 -15.72 -16.28 -10.57
C ARG A 101 -15.70 -16.97 -9.21
N VAL A 102 -15.01 -16.40 -8.21
CA VAL A 102 -15.04 -16.93 -6.84
C VAL A 102 -16.45 -16.91 -6.27
N ALA A 103 -17.14 -15.77 -6.37
CA ALA A 103 -18.53 -15.67 -5.90
C ALA A 103 -19.47 -16.63 -6.64
N VAL A 104 -19.30 -16.79 -7.96
CA VAL A 104 -20.14 -17.65 -8.80
C VAL A 104 -19.88 -19.12 -8.52
N TYR A 105 -18.65 -19.60 -8.71
CA TYR A 105 -18.33 -21.03 -8.68
C TYR A 105 -18.21 -21.60 -7.26
N HIS A 106 -17.74 -20.83 -6.27
CA HIS A 106 -17.56 -21.35 -4.91
C HIS A 106 -18.75 -21.10 -3.98
N HIS A 107 -19.63 -20.15 -4.30
CA HIS A 107 -20.73 -19.78 -3.39
C HIS A 107 -22.10 -19.86 -4.06
N LEU A 108 -22.31 -19.16 -5.18
CA LEU A 108 -23.63 -19.03 -5.80
C LEU A 108 -24.09 -20.32 -6.47
N ILE A 109 -23.24 -20.97 -7.27
CA ILE A 109 -23.60 -22.22 -7.96
C ILE A 109 -23.84 -23.35 -6.93
N PRO A 110 -22.94 -23.61 -5.96
CA PRO A 110 -23.19 -24.65 -4.96
C PRO A 110 -24.42 -24.37 -4.08
N GLY A 111 -24.75 -23.10 -3.85
CA GLY A 111 -25.86 -22.70 -3.00
C GLY A 111 -27.21 -22.59 -3.70
N LEU A 112 -27.22 -22.16 -4.97
CA LEU A 112 -28.42 -21.72 -5.68
C LEU A 112 -28.54 -22.27 -7.10
N GLY A 113 -27.49 -22.91 -7.62
CA GLY A 113 -27.36 -23.27 -9.04
C GLY A 113 -28.51 -24.11 -9.59
N ALA A 114 -29.02 -25.04 -8.77
CA ALA A 114 -30.12 -25.93 -9.10
C ALA A 114 -31.48 -25.22 -9.24
N HIS A 115 -31.64 -24.00 -8.70
CA HIS A 115 -32.88 -23.27 -8.87
C HIS A 115 -33.05 -22.85 -10.33
N ARG A 116 -34.29 -22.93 -10.82
CA ARG A 116 -34.66 -22.24 -12.06
C ARG A 116 -34.53 -20.74 -11.83
N LEU A 117 -33.97 -20.01 -12.79
CA LEU A 117 -33.73 -18.57 -12.67
C LEU A 117 -35.02 -17.82 -12.30
N GLU A 118 -36.14 -18.20 -12.90
CA GLU A 118 -37.47 -17.62 -12.67
C GLU A 118 -38.13 -18.00 -11.33
N LYS A 119 -37.60 -19.01 -10.63
CA LYS A 119 -38.05 -19.47 -9.31
C LYS A 119 -37.09 -19.07 -8.20
N LEU A 120 -36.12 -18.20 -8.52
CA LEU A 120 -35.20 -17.68 -7.52
C LEU A 120 -35.91 -16.58 -6.71
N GLU A 121 -36.06 -16.83 -5.41
CA GLU A 121 -36.72 -15.93 -4.48
C GLU A 121 -35.70 -15.21 -3.58
N PRO A 122 -36.01 -14.01 -3.05
CA PRO A 122 -35.14 -13.29 -2.12
C PRO A 122 -34.69 -14.15 -0.93
N GLU A 123 -35.58 -14.96 -0.39
CA GLU A 123 -35.37 -15.85 0.76
C GLU A 123 -34.29 -16.90 0.47
N HIS A 124 -34.12 -17.32 -0.79
CA HIS A 124 -33.08 -18.25 -1.19
C HIS A 124 -31.69 -17.63 -1.01
N LEU A 125 -31.56 -16.35 -1.40
CA LEU A 125 -30.33 -15.58 -1.25
C LEU A 125 -30.02 -15.33 0.22
N GLU A 126 -31.01 -14.97 1.02
CA GLU A 126 -30.85 -14.74 2.46
C GLU A 126 -30.42 -16.01 3.21
N ARG A 127 -31.01 -17.17 2.87
CA ARG A 127 -30.57 -18.46 3.41
C ARG A 127 -29.14 -18.80 3.01
N LEU A 128 -28.74 -18.53 1.77
CA LEU A 128 -27.35 -18.69 1.33
C LEU A 128 -26.41 -17.83 2.18
N TYR A 129 -26.70 -16.55 2.35
CA TYR A 129 -25.84 -15.64 3.11
C TYR A 129 -25.73 -16.06 4.58
N ARG A 130 -26.84 -16.48 5.20
CA ARG A 130 -26.83 -17.02 6.57
C ARG A 130 -25.95 -18.26 6.65
N LYS A 131 -26.11 -19.22 5.73
CA LYS A 131 -25.29 -20.43 5.67
C LYS A 131 -23.80 -20.11 5.51
N MET A 132 -23.45 -19.14 4.66
CA MET A 132 -22.06 -18.70 4.50
C MET A 132 -21.46 -18.20 5.82
N GLN A 133 -22.21 -17.37 6.56
CA GLN A 133 -21.77 -16.83 7.85
C GLN A 133 -21.67 -17.91 8.93
N THR A 134 -22.65 -18.82 9.01
CA THR A 134 -22.60 -19.98 9.92
C THR A 134 -21.40 -20.88 9.63
N ASN A 135 -20.99 -20.99 8.36
CA ASN A 135 -19.81 -21.75 7.95
C ASN A 135 -18.49 -20.96 8.08
N GLY A 136 -18.48 -19.82 8.77
CA GLY A 136 -17.27 -19.04 9.08
C GLY A 136 -16.86 -18.01 8.02
N SER A 137 -17.67 -17.75 6.99
CA SER A 137 -17.39 -16.64 6.07
C SER A 137 -17.66 -15.29 6.73
N ALA A 138 -16.72 -14.35 6.62
CA ALA A 138 -16.92 -12.98 7.08
C ALA A 138 -18.14 -12.33 6.39
N ALA A 139 -18.82 -11.42 7.09
CA ALA A 139 -19.98 -10.70 6.54
C ALA A 139 -19.65 -9.94 5.26
N GLY A 140 -18.44 -9.39 5.16
CA GLY A 140 -17.92 -8.75 3.94
C GLY A 140 -17.86 -9.68 2.73
N THR A 141 -17.49 -10.96 2.93
CA THR A 141 -17.47 -11.97 1.87
C THR A 141 -18.88 -12.28 1.37
N ALA A 142 -19.82 -12.50 2.29
CA ALA A 142 -21.22 -12.72 1.93
C ALA A 142 -21.84 -11.49 1.23
N HIS A 143 -21.47 -10.28 1.66
CA HIS A 143 -21.88 -9.04 1.01
C HIS A 143 -21.31 -8.90 -0.42
N GLN A 144 -20.07 -9.34 -0.65
CA GLN A 144 -19.48 -9.35 -1.98
C GLN A 144 -20.20 -10.36 -2.91
N VAL A 145 -20.60 -11.51 -2.39
CA VAL A 145 -21.44 -12.47 -3.11
C VAL A 145 -22.78 -11.85 -3.48
N HIS A 146 -23.44 -11.16 -2.53
CA HIS A 146 -24.68 -10.42 -2.79
C HIS A 146 -24.52 -9.38 -3.90
N ARG A 147 -23.45 -8.58 -3.89
CA ARG A 147 -23.18 -7.60 -4.95
C ARG A 147 -22.98 -8.25 -6.31
N THR A 148 -22.31 -9.40 -6.35
CA THR A 148 -22.04 -10.14 -7.59
C THR A 148 -23.34 -10.66 -8.19
N VAL A 149 -24.14 -11.39 -7.42
CA VAL A 149 -25.43 -11.93 -7.91
C VAL A 149 -26.40 -10.82 -8.28
N LYS A 150 -26.43 -9.71 -7.51
CA LYS A 150 -27.26 -8.55 -7.87
C LYS A 150 -26.88 -7.98 -9.24
N THR A 151 -25.59 -7.87 -9.54
CA THR A 151 -25.10 -7.41 -10.85
C THR A 151 -25.47 -8.39 -11.96
N ALA A 152 -25.27 -9.69 -11.75
CA ALA A 152 -25.62 -10.72 -12.72
C ALA A 152 -27.12 -10.78 -13.02
N LEU A 153 -27.98 -10.66 -12.00
CA LEU A 153 -29.43 -10.68 -12.17
C LEU A 153 -29.99 -9.36 -12.71
N ASN A 154 -29.32 -8.23 -12.49
CA ASN A 154 -29.66 -6.99 -13.20
C ASN A 154 -29.47 -7.13 -14.70
N GLU A 155 -28.40 -7.81 -15.14
CA GLU A 155 -28.20 -8.11 -16.56
C GLU A 155 -29.28 -9.08 -17.09
N ALA A 156 -29.74 -10.05 -16.28
CA ALA A 156 -30.86 -10.91 -16.64
C ALA A 156 -32.17 -10.12 -16.83
N VAL A 157 -32.41 -9.12 -15.97
CA VAL A 157 -33.57 -8.21 -16.10
C VAL A 157 -33.44 -7.35 -17.35
N ARG A 158 -32.26 -6.77 -17.60
CA ARG A 158 -31.97 -5.97 -18.80
C ARG A 158 -32.23 -6.75 -20.09
N ARG A 159 -31.89 -8.04 -20.10
CA ARG A 159 -32.13 -8.96 -21.23
C ARG A 159 -33.51 -9.62 -21.21
N ARG A 160 -34.40 -9.22 -20.29
CA ARG A 160 -35.78 -9.71 -20.13
C ARG A 160 -35.90 -11.21 -19.83
N HIS A 161 -34.84 -11.83 -19.29
CA HIS A 161 -34.92 -13.18 -18.72
C HIS A 161 -35.60 -13.19 -17.35
N LEU A 162 -35.49 -12.07 -16.62
CA LEU A 162 -36.21 -11.82 -15.36
C LEU A 162 -37.03 -10.54 -15.47
N THR A 163 -38.15 -10.49 -14.75
CA THR A 163 -38.97 -9.28 -14.65
C THR A 163 -38.48 -8.37 -13.50
N ILE A 164 -38.09 -8.99 -12.38
CA ILE A 164 -37.61 -8.32 -11.18
C ILE A 164 -36.33 -9.03 -10.74
N ASN A 165 -35.37 -8.27 -10.23
CA ASN A 165 -34.16 -8.84 -9.65
C ASN A 165 -34.42 -9.23 -8.17
N PRO A 166 -34.49 -10.53 -7.82
CA PRO A 166 -34.71 -10.96 -6.44
C PRO A 166 -33.61 -10.50 -5.48
N ALA A 167 -32.38 -10.33 -5.96
CA ALA A 167 -31.27 -9.79 -5.16
C ALA A 167 -31.37 -8.28 -4.89
N SER A 168 -32.25 -7.56 -5.58
CA SER A 168 -32.54 -6.16 -5.23
C SER A 168 -33.54 -6.05 -4.07
N VAL A 169 -34.33 -7.10 -3.83
CA VAL A 169 -35.30 -7.19 -2.73
C VAL A 169 -34.67 -7.86 -1.50
N ALA A 170 -33.82 -8.87 -1.71
CA ALA A 170 -33.16 -9.60 -0.63
C ALA A 170 -32.33 -8.69 0.28
N LYS A 171 -32.39 -8.94 1.59
CA LYS A 171 -31.60 -8.22 2.58
C LYS A 171 -30.12 -8.60 2.46
N ALA A 172 -29.30 -7.63 2.07
CA ALA A 172 -27.86 -7.82 2.01
C ALA A 172 -27.26 -8.02 3.41
N PRO A 173 -26.20 -8.85 3.56
CA PRO A 173 -25.43 -8.92 4.78
C PRO A 173 -24.93 -7.54 5.21
N LYS A 174 -25.15 -7.18 6.47
CA LYS A 174 -24.61 -5.94 7.05
C LYS A 174 -23.11 -6.10 7.17
N VAL A 175 -22.36 -5.19 6.56
CA VAL A 175 -20.92 -5.07 6.77
C VAL A 175 -20.75 -3.95 7.76
N GLU A 176 -20.24 -4.28 8.95
CA GLU A 176 -19.83 -3.26 9.89
C GLU A 176 -18.60 -2.56 9.32
N GLU A 177 -18.63 -1.23 9.33
CA GLU A 177 -17.47 -0.44 8.95
C GLU A 177 -16.58 -0.34 10.18
N GLU A 178 -15.46 -1.04 10.16
CA GLU A 178 -14.39 -0.79 11.13
C GLU A 178 -13.85 0.63 10.90
N GLU A 179 -13.89 1.45 11.95
CA GLU A 179 -13.22 2.75 11.95
C GLU A 179 -11.72 2.51 11.92
N VAL A 180 -11.07 2.98 10.86
CA VAL A 180 -9.62 2.88 10.74
C VAL A 180 -9.00 4.04 11.51
N GLU A 181 -8.45 3.74 12.67
CA GLU A 181 -7.64 4.68 13.41
C GLU A 181 -6.33 4.93 12.64
N PRO A 182 -5.93 6.19 12.39
CA PRO A 182 -4.62 6.54 11.85
C PRO A 182 -3.48 6.25 12.84
N TYR A 183 -2.30 5.88 12.36
CA TYR A 183 -1.11 5.78 13.23
C TYR A 183 -0.78 7.14 13.85
N THR A 184 -0.41 7.15 15.13
CA THR A 184 0.05 8.38 15.82
C THR A 184 1.41 8.83 15.28
N LEU A 185 1.83 10.06 15.60
CA LEU A 185 3.14 10.56 15.18
C LEU A 185 4.28 9.69 15.74
N GLU A 186 4.16 9.26 16.99
CA GLU A 186 5.14 8.41 17.69
C GLU A 186 5.21 7.02 17.06
N GLU A 187 4.06 6.45 16.67
CA GLU A 187 4.01 5.18 15.92
C GLU A 187 4.68 5.32 14.55
N VAL A 188 4.41 6.41 13.83
CA VAL A 188 5.05 6.70 12.53
C VAL A 188 6.56 6.86 12.70
N GLN A 189 7.04 7.58 13.72
CA GLN A 189 8.47 7.75 13.98
C GLN A 189 9.16 6.41 14.26
N ARG A 190 8.57 5.55 15.09
CA ARG A 190 9.10 4.19 15.33
C ARG A 190 9.12 3.35 14.06
N LEU A 191 8.06 3.42 13.25
CA LEU A 191 8.02 2.74 11.96
C LEU A 191 9.12 3.21 11.00
N LEU A 192 9.37 4.52 10.95
CA LEU A 192 10.42 5.09 10.12
C LEU A 192 11.82 4.69 10.61
N ALA A 193 12.03 4.63 11.93
CA ALA A 193 13.29 4.19 12.52
C ALA A 193 13.60 2.73 12.18
N GLU A 194 12.61 1.82 12.27
CA GLU A 194 12.81 0.42 11.86
C GLU A 194 12.92 0.28 10.33
N ALA A 195 12.21 1.10 9.57
CA ALA A 195 12.29 1.10 8.11
C ALA A 195 13.68 1.48 7.60
N ALA A 196 14.41 2.33 8.34
CA ALA A 196 15.78 2.74 8.01
C ALA A 196 16.78 1.57 8.06
N LYS A 197 16.48 0.52 8.82
CA LYS A 197 17.34 -0.67 8.98
C LYS A 197 17.20 -1.68 7.84
N VAL A 198 16.15 -1.57 7.02
CA VAL A 198 15.83 -2.54 5.96
C VAL A 198 16.05 -1.97 4.57
N ARG A 199 16.29 -2.84 3.58
CA ARG A 199 16.36 -2.42 2.16
C ARG A 199 15.04 -1.79 1.71
N ASN A 200 15.12 -0.85 0.76
CA ASN A 200 13.99 -0.09 0.23
C ASN A 200 13.32 0.81 1.28
N THR A 201 14.04 1.43 2.21
CA THR A 201 13.47 2.34 3.22
C THR A 201 12.52 3.39 2.62
N ALA A 202 12.90 4.00 1.50
CA ALA A 202 12.08 5.00 0.80
C ALA A 202 10.67 4.49 0.43
N ARG A 203 10.50 3.17 0.25
CA ARG A 203 9.20 2.53 0.00
C ARG A 203 8.21 2.81 1.13
N TRP A 204 8.66 2.74 2.37
CA TRP A 204 7.82 2.91 3.55
C TRP A 204 7.55 4.38 3.84
N VAL A 205 8.57 5.23 3.65
CA VAL A 205 8.43 6.69 3.75
C VAL A 205 7.38 7.20 2.77
N ILE A 206 7.41 6.74 1.51
CA ILE A 206 6.40 7.11 0.51
C ILE A 206 4.98 6.70 0.95
N ALA A 207 4.81 5.52 1.58
CA ALA A 207 3.50 5.08 2.03
C ALA A 207 2.95 5.93 3.18
N LEU A 208 3.83 6.31 4.12
CA LEU A 208 3.46 7.05 5.34
C LEU A 208 3.35 8.56 5.10
N ALA A 209 4.19 9.13 4.24
CA ALA A 209 4.24 10.56 3.96
C ALA A 209 3.34 10.98 2.78
N LEU A 210 3.35 10.22 1.68
CA LEU A 210 2.65 10.58 0.45
C LEU A 210 1.35 9.76 0.24
N GLY A 211 1.16 8.69 1.00
CA GLY A 211 -0.06 7.88 0.95
C GLY A 211 -0.26 7.13 -0.36
N LEU A 212 0.79 6.85 -1.15
CA LEU A 212 0.65 6.10 -2.40
C LEU A 212 0.07 4.71 -2.13
N ARG A 213 -0.82 4.23 -3.02
CA ARG A 213 -1.31 2.84 -2.92
C ARG A 213 -0.12 1.90 -3.13
N GLN A 214 -0.12 0.74 -2.48
CA GLN A 214 0.96 -0.26 -2.60
C GLN A 214 1.36 -0.52 -4.06
N GLY A 215 0.38 -0.76 -4.94
CA GLY A 215 0.65 -0.98 -6.35
C GLY A 215 1.26 0.25 -7.05
N GLU A 216 0.85 1.47 -6.68
CA GLU A 216 1.41 2.71 -7.24
C GLU A 216 2.87 2.87 -6.83
N ALA A 217 3.19 2.72 -5.53
CA ALA A 217 4.55 2.82 -5.03
C ALA A 217 5.48 1.77 -5.65
N LEU A 218 5.04 0.51 -5.70
CA LEU A 218 5.81 -0.58 -6.33
C LEU A 218 5.86 -0.50 -7.86
N GLY A 219 5.03 0.36 -8.46
CA GLY A 219 4.99 0.58 -9.90
C GLY A 219 5.93 1.70 -10.36
N LEU A 220 6.53 2.46 -9.44
CA LEU A 220 7.42 3.57 -9.78
C LEU A 220 8.68 3.08 -10.47
N GLN A 221 9.03 3.76 -11.56
CA GLN A 221 10.34 3.64 -12.21
C GLN A 221 11.15 4.92 -12.01
N TRP A 222 12.47 4.85 -12.22
CA TRP A 222 13.34 6.03 -12.07
C TRP A 222 12.98 7.16 -13.04
N GLU A 223 12.45 6.83 -14.22
CA GLU A 223 11.89 7.82 -15.17
C GLU A 223 10.66 8.57 -14.62
N ASP A 224 10.01 8.04 -13.59
CA ASP A 224 8.86 8.67 -12.93
C ASP A 224 9.31 9.64 -11.81
N VAL A 225 10.61 9.72 -11.49
CA VAL A 225 11.16 10.58 -10.42
C VAL A 225 11.93 11.74 -11.03
N ASP A 226 11.37 12.94 -10.93
CA ASP A 226 12.04 14.17 -11.33
C ASP A 226 12.67 14.84 -10.12
N PHE A 227 14.00 14.71 -10.03
CA PHE A 227 14.79 15.26 -8.92
C PHE A 227 14.98 16.77 -8.98
N GLU A 228 14.85 17.37 -10.17
CA GLU A 228 15.00 18.81 -10.38
C GLU A 228 13.69 19.53 -10.09
N ALA A 229 12.58 18.99 -10.58
CA ALA A 229 11.25 19.52 -10.28
C ALA A 229 10.75 19.13 -8.88
N GLY A 230 11.37 18.16 -8.22
CA GLY A 230 10.96 17.65 -6.92
C GLY A 230 9.62 16.90 -6.95
N VAL A 231 9.38 16.12 -8.01
CA VAL A 231 8.08 15.50 -8.31
C VAL A 231 8.20 14.01 -8.61
N ILE A 232 7.25 13.23 -8.10
CA ILE A 232 6.99 11.85 -8.54
C ILE A 232 5.74 11.80 -9.42
N LEU A 233 5.88 11.18 -10.59
CA LEU A 233 4.78 10.96 -11.54
C LEU A 233 4.19 9.56 -11.35
N VAL A 234 3.04 9.47 -10.68
CA VAL A 234 2.36 8.18 -10.53
C VAL A 234 1.66 7.82 -11.84
N ARG A 235 2.25 6.95 -12.65
CA ARG A 235 1.69 6.56 -13.97
C ARG A 235 1.04 5.18 -13.99
N ARG A 236 1.59 4.25 -13.23
CA ARG A 236 1.32 2.82 -13.32
C ARG A 236 1.19 2.19 -11.93
N GLY A 237 0.53 1.04 -11.87
CA GLY A 237 0.40 0.24 -10.67
C GLY A 237 0.91 -1.18 -10.88
N ARG A 238 1.83 -1.64 -10.03
CA ARG A 238 2.33 -3.01 -9.99
C ARG A 238 1.19 -3.98 -9.66
N LEU A 239 1.00 -4.99 -10.51
CA LEU A 239 0.00 -6.03 -10.36
C LEU A 239 0.58 -7.26 -9.68
N ARG A 240 -0.14 -7.92 -8.76
CA ARG A 240 0.34 -9.20 -8.20
C ARG A 240 0.61 -10.20 -9.33
N PRO A 241 1.84 -10.76 -9.45
CA PRO A 241 2.17 -11.68 -10.53
C PRO A 241 1.37 -12.97 -10.40
N ARG A 242 1.13 -13.63 -11.54
CA ARG A 242 0.47 -14.93 -11.60
C ARG A 242 1.38 -15.87 -12.35
N TYR A 243 1.65 -17.02 -11.76
CA TYR A 243 2.56 -17.98 -12.34
C TYR A 243 1.79 -19.20 -12.84
N GLN A 244 2.24 -19.72 -13.98
CA GLN A 244 1.94 -21.06 -14.45
C GLN A 244 3.23 -21.88 -14.45
N HIS A 245 3.09 -23.21 -14.41
CA HIS A 245 4.21 -24.12 -14.61
C HIS A 245 4.72 -24.01 -16.06
N GLY A 246 6.00 -23.67 -16.24
CA GLY A 246 6.70 -23.90 -17.51
C GLY A 246 7.20 -25.34 -17.66
N CYS A 247 7.20 -26.13 -16.58
CA CYS A 247 7.62 -27.53 -16.59
C CYS A 247 6.50 -28.53 -16.92
N GLY A 248 5.29 -28.08 -17.24
CA GLY A 248 4.12 -28.95 -17.46
C GLY A 248 3.73 -29.77 -16.24
N ASP A 249 3.69 -29.14 -15.05
CA ASP A 249 3.31 -29.71 -13.74
C ASP A 249 4.20 -30.84 -13.18
N LYS A 250 5.31 -31.17 -13.84
CA LYS A 250 6.24 -32.24 -13.42
C LYS A 250 6.93 -32.01 -12.06
N CYS A 251 6.97 -30.77 -11.56
CA CYS A 251 7.78 -30.44 -10.39
C CYS A 251 7.05 -30.60 -9.04
N GLY A 252 5.75 -30.94 -9.01
CA GLY A 252 4.99 -31.17 -7.76
C GLY A 252 4.86 -29.96 -6.81
N ARG A 253 5.27 -28.76 -7.26
CA ARG A 253 5.22 -27.52 -6.47
C ARG A 253 4.01 -26.69 -6.91
N LYS A 254 3.61 -25.68 -6.14
CA LYS A 254 2.66 -24.67 -6.66
C LYS A 254 3.35 -23.84 -7.77
N PRO A 255 2.60 -23.28 -8.74
CA PRO A 255 3.18 -22.57 -9.87
C PRO A 255 4.18 -21.46 -9.49
N GLY A 256 3.93 -20.73 -8.40
CA GLY A 256 4.81 -19.66 -7.92
C GLY A 256 6.19 -20.11 -7.41
N TYR A 257 6.34 -21.40 -7.10
CA TYR A 257 7.59 -22.03 -6.63
C TYR A 257 8.21 -22.97 -7.68
N CYS A 258 7.65 -23.01 -8.90
CA CYS A 258 8.24 -23.72 -10.01
C CYS A 258 9.57 -23.03 -10.41
N PRO A 259 10.68 -23.77 -10.58
CA PRO A 259 11.93 -23.21 -11.09
C PRO A 259 11.78 -22.62 -12.51
N GLN A 260 10.90 -23.22 -13.32
CA GLN A 260 10.55 -22.78 -14.67
C GLN A 260 9.20 -22.03 -14.68
N LYS A 261 8.90 -21.28 -13.62
CA LYS A 261 7.62 -20.54 -13.54
C LYS A 261 7.53 -19.50 -14.65
N ILE A 262 6.36 -19.39 -15.28
CA ILE A 262 6.08 -18.39 -16.31
C ILE A 262 5.07 -17.40 -15.73
N ASN A 263 5.41 -16.10 -15.72
CA ASN A 263 4.44 -15.08 -15.33
C ASN A 263 3.43 -14.85 -16.47
N VAL A 264 2.17 -15.23 -16.24
CA VAL A 264 1.09 -15.10 -17.23
C VAL A 264 0.36 -13.76 -17.13
N ARG A 265 0.72 -12.93 -16.15
CA ARG A 265 0.11 -11.62 -15.94
C ARG A 265 1.12 -10.52 -16.27
N ARG A 266 0.68 -9.51 -17.03
CA ARG A 266 1.45 -8.28 -17.21
C ARG A 266 1.89 -7.70 -15.86
N GLU A 267 3.07 -7.10 -15.81
CA GLU A 267 3.65 -6.62 -14.55
C GLU A 267 2.89 -5.41 -13.98
N THR A 268 2.41 -4.52 -14.85
CA THR A 268 1.76 -3.27 -14.48
C THR A 268 0.39 -3.14 -15.11
N LYS A 269 -0.44 -2.28 -14.51
CA LYS A 269 -1.60 -1.70 -15.18
C LYS A 269 -1.45 -0.19 -15.17
N ASP A 270 -1.94 0.45 -16.21
CA ASP A 270 -2.14 1.89 -16.17
C ASP A 270 -3.19 2.25 -15.14
N THR A 271 -3.05 3.44 -14.57
CA THR A 271 -4.08 4.00 -13.71
C THR A 271 -5.33 4.27 -14.55
N LYS A 272 -6.49 3.76 -14.09
CA LYS A 272 -7.75 3.68 -14.86
C LYS A 272 -8.33 5.05 -15.28
N THR A 273 -7.81 6.15 -14.76
CA THR A 273 -8.37 7.50 -14.95
C THR A 273 -7.27 8.53 -15.10
N ARG A 274 -7.56 9.67 -15.76
CA ARG A 274 -6.67 10.83 -15.85
C ARG A 274 -6.26 11.35 -14.46
N ALA A 275 -7.14 11.24 -13.46
CA ALA A 275 -6.85 11.58 -12.06
C ALA A 275 -5.85 10.63 -11.39
N GLY A 276 -5.70 9.41 -11.92
CA GLY A 276 -4.72 8.43 -11.45
C GLY A 276 -3.29 8.71 -11.94
N LYS A 277 -3.14 9.36 -13.11
CA LYS A 277 -1.86 9.87 -13.62
C LYS A 277 -1.60 11.26 -13.04
N ARG A 278 -0.78 11.35 -11.99
CA ARG A 278 -0.64 12.62 -11.25
C ARG A 278 0.80 12.90 -10.80
N PRO A 279 1.25 14.15 -10.89
CA PRO A 279 2.43 14.61 -10.19
C PRO A 279 2.12 14.74 -8.70
N ILE A 280 3.05 14.30 -7.87
CA ILE A 280 3.03 14.46 -6.42
C ILE A 280 4.33 15.17 -6.04
N GLY A 281 4.22 16.34 -5.42
CA GLY A 281 5.37 17.05 -4.86
C GLY A 281 5.99 16.23 -3.74
N VAL A 282 7.32 16.16 -3.73
CA VAL A 282 8.11 15.34 -2.82
C VAL A 282 8.93 16.26 -1.93
N PRO A 283 8.86 16.11 -0.59
CA PRO A 283 9.74 16.84 0.33
C PRO A 283 11.22 16.57 0.03
N ASP A 284 12.08 17.57 0.24
CA ASP A 284 13.51 17.49 -0.05
C ASP A 284 14.21 16.35 0.69
N GLU A 285 13.79 16.05 1.93
CA GLU A 285 14.32 14.94 2.70
C GLU A 285 14.02 13.59 2.04
N LEU A 286 12.84 13.45 1.42
CA LEU A 286 12.48 12.24 0.68
C LEU A 286 13.19 12.18 -0.67
N LEU A 287 13.44 13.32 -1.33
CA LEU A 287 14.29 13.36 -2.52
C LEU A 287 15.72 12.92 -2.19
N GLY A 288 16.29 13.42 -1.09
CA GLY A 288 17.61 13.01 -0.58
C GLY A 288 17.65 11.51 -0.31
N LEU A 289 16.63 10.97 0.36
CA LEU A 289 16.50 9.52 0.59
C LEU A 289 16.39 8.72 -0.72
N LEU A 290 15.68 9.24 -1.72
CA LEU A 290 15.58 8.59 -3.03
C LEU A 290 16.91 8.63 -3.80
N ARG A 291 17.73 9.69 -3.68
CA ARG A 291 19.09 9.73 -4.24
C ARG A 291 19.98 8.65 -3.59
N GLN A 292 19.99 8.58 -2.26
CA GLN A 292 20.73 7.54 -1.53
C GLN A 292 20.26 6.12 -1.91
N HIS A 293 18.94 5.95 -2.07
CA HIS A 293 18.36 4.68 -2.51
C HIS A 293 18.82 4.31 -3.93
N LYS A 294 18.87 5.28 -4.84
CA LYS A 294 19.39 5.10 -6.21
C LYS A 294 20.87 4.66 -6.20
N GLU A 295 21.71 5.37 -5.46
CA GLU A 295 23.14 5.03 -5.33
C GLU A 295 23.38 3.65 -4.73
N LYS A 296 22.58 3.26 -3.73
CA LYS A 296 22.63 1.91 -3.16
C LYS A 296 22.24 0.86 -4.19
N GLN A 297 21.17 1.11 -4.94
CA GLN A 297 20.70 0.21 -5.99
C GLN A 297 21.73 0.09 -7.13
N ASP A 298 22.39 1.18 -7.52
CA ASP A 298 23.46 1.18 -8.53
C ASP A 298 24.66 0.32 -8.09
N ARG A 299 25.02 0.38 -6.80
CA ARG A 299 26.04 -0.52 -6.20
C ARG A 299 25.60 -1.98 -6.22
N GLU A 300 24.34 -2.26 -5.88
CA GLU A 300 23.79 -3.62 -5.95
C GLU A 300 23.76 -4.15 -7.38
N ARG A 301 23.45 -3.30 -8.37
CA ARG A 301 23.54 -3.63 -9.79
C ARG A 301 24.97 -4.03 -10.19
N ALA A 302 25.96 -3.22 -9.79
CA ALA A 302 27.35 -3.53 -10.07
C ALA A 302 27.80 -4.86 -9.43
N LEU A 303 27.34 -5.15 -8.20
CA LEU A 303 27.61 -6.39 -7.49
C LEU A 303 26.92 -7.61 -8.14
N ALA A 304 25.67 -7.45 -8.59
CA ALA A 304 24.87 -8.53 -9.15
C ALA A 304 25.34 -8.96 -10.55
N ARG A 305 26.04 -8.09 -11.30
CA ARG A 305 26.56 -8.36 -12.66
C ARG A 305 25.46 -8.96 -13.56
N ASP A 306 25.70 -10.14 -14.13
CA ASP A 306 24.79 -10.83 -15.06
C ASP A 306 23.47 -11.30 -14.42
N LEU A 307 23.39 -11.29 -13.08
CA LEU A 307 22.15 -11.59 -12.37
C LEU A 307 21.21 -10.38 -12.32
N TRP A 308 21.68 -9.17 -12.68
CA TRP A 308 20.83 -7.98 -12.68
C TRP A 308 19.88 -7.97 -13.87
N VAL A 309 18.58 -7.81 -13.57
CA VAL A 309 17.52 -7.67 -14.57
C VAL A 309 17.14 -6.20 -14.68
N GLU A 310 17.52 -5.55 -15.79
CA GLU A 310 17.24 -4.12 -16.00
C GLU A 310 15.77 -3.88 -16.40
N LYS A 311 15.02 -3.27 -15.49
CA LYS A 311 13.60 -2.93 -15.66
C LYS A 311 13.25 -1.52 -15.17
N GLY A 312 14.23 -0.74 -14.71
CA GLY A 312 14.07 0.65 -14.28
C GLY A 312 13.24 0.90 -13.02
N TYR A 313 12.79 -0.13 -12.29
CA TYR A 313 11.96 0.05 -11.08
C TYR A 313 12.77 0.70 -9.94
N VAL A 314 12.11 1.63 -9.22
CA VAL A 314 12.68 2.24 -8.01
C VAL A 314 12.86 1.18 -6.93
N PHE A 315 11.87 0.30 -6.74
CA PHE A 315 11.92 -0.75 -5.71
C PHE A 315 12.04 -2.14 -6.34
N THR A 316 13.24 -2.70 -6.27
CA THR A 316 13.57 -4.02 -6.84
C THR A 316 13.90 -5.06 -5.77
N SER A 317 14.25 -6.28 -6.16
CA SER A 317 15.12 -7.22 -5.43
C SER A 317 16.59 -6.81 -5.59
N PRO A 318 17.53 -7.46 -4.86
CA PRO A 318 18.97 -7.28 -5.11
C PRO A 318 19.42 -7.58 -6.55
N THR A 319 18.61 -8.29 -7.32
CA THR A 319 18.87 -8.70 -8.71
C THR A 319 18.07 -7.89 -9.73
N GLY A 320 17.51 -6.73 -9.36
CA GLY A 320 16.80 -5.84 -10.30
C GLY A 320 15.35 -6.22 -10.59
N GLU A 321 14.88 -7.40 -10.18
CA GLU A 321 13.48 -7.82 -10.38
C GLU A 321 12.51 -6.96 -9.55
N PRO A 322 11.30 -6.64 -10.04
CA PRO A 322 10.35 -5.84 -9.29
C PRO A 322 9.77 -6.61 -8.11
N LEU A 323 9.56 -5.91 -7.00
CA LEU A 323 9.00 -6.52 -5.79
C LEU A 323 7.62 -7.12 -6.02
N ASN A 324 7.38 -8.27 -5.39
CA ASN A 324 6.07 -8.90 -5.33
C ASN A 324 5.20 -8.18 -4.28
N PRO A 325 4.01 -7.64 -4.63
CA PRO A 325 3.12 -6.97 -3.68
C PRO A 325 2.74 -7.82 -2.46
N ASN A 326 2.66 -9.14 -2.60
CA ASN A 326 2.36 -10.02 -1.46
C ASN A 326 3.54 -10.06 -0.47
N THR A 327 4.76 -10.18 -0.98
CA THR A 327 5.98 -10.15 -0.15
C THR A 327 6.17 -8.79 0.51
N ASP A 328 5.92 -7.71 -0.23
CA ASP A 328 5.93 -6.35 0.31
C ASP A 328 4.88 -6.19 1.44
N TYR A 329 3.69 -6.76 1.30
CA TYR A 329 2.70 -6.75 2.39
C TYR A 329 3.20 -7.50 3.64
N HIS A 330 3.84 -8.66 3.49
CA HIS A 330 4.40 -9.37 4.64
C HIS A 330 5.53 -8.58 5.30
N ARG A 331 6.41 -7.94 4.51
CA ARG A 331 7.45 -7.04 5.05
C ARG A 331 6.87 -5.87 5.83
N TRP A 332 5.71 -5.36 5.44
CA TRP A 332 4.98 -4.37 6.24
C TRP A 332 4.56 -4.93 7.60
N LYS A 333 4.05 -6.17 7.66
CA LYS A 333 3.70 -6.81 8.93
C LYS A 333 4.93 -7.03 9.82
N ASP A 334 6.05 -7.44 9.23
CA ASP A 334 7.31 -7.60 9.94
C ASP A 334 7.80 -6.26 10.51
N LEU A 335 7.65 -5.18 9.73
CA LEU A 335 8.01 -3.83 10.15
C LEU A 335 7.14 -3.34 11.33
N LEU A 336 5.82 -3.57 11.30
CA LEU A 336 4.92 -3.25 12.40
C LEU A 336 5.36 -3.95 13.70
N LYS A 337 5.68 -5.23 13.59
CA LYS A 337 6.16 -6.05 14.72
C LYS A 337 7.49 -5.52 15.26
N ALA A 338 8.43 -5.21 14.38
CA ALA A 338 9.74 -4.67 14.76
C ALA A 338 9.61 -3.32 15.49
N ALA A 339 8.70 -2.45 15.02
CA ALA A 339 8.49 -1.13 15.62
C ALA A 339 7.67 -1.17 16.93
N GLY A 340 7.13 -2.34 17.29
CA GLY A 340 6.26 -2.50 18.46
C GLY A 340 4.98 -1.65 18.37
N VAL A 341 4.47 -1.42 17.16
CA VAL A 341 3.24 -0.65 16.92
C VAL A 341 2.07 -1.59 16.67
N ARG A 342 0.85 -1.06 16.79
CA ARG A 342 -0.37 -1.86 16.60
C ARG A 342 -0.44 -2.49 15.21
N ASP A 343 -1.05 -3.66 15.16
CA ASP A 343 -1.25 -4.37 13.90
C ASP A 343 -2.20 -3.59 12.98
N GLY A 344 -1.82 -3.46 11.71
CA GLY A 344 -2.63 -2.78 10.71
C GLY A 344 -2.32 -3.22 9.30
N ARG A 345 -3.18 -2.84 8.37
CA ARG A 345 -2.98 -3.09 6.94
C ARG A 345 -2.08 -1.99 6.39
N LEU A 346 -1.33 -2.30 5.34
CA LEU A 346 -0.55 -1.30 4.63
C LEU A 346 -1.43 -0.15 4.06
N HIS A 347 -2.70 -0.42 3.78
CA HIS A 347 -3.64 0.63 3.36
C HIS A 347 -3.94 1.63 4.49
N ASP A 348 -3.72 1.27 5.75
CA ASP A 348 -3.95 2.14 6.88
C ASP A 348 -2.84 3.21 7.00
N ALA A 349 -1.61 2.94 6.53
CA ALA A 349 -0.58 3.95 6.35
C ALA A 349 -1.01 5.08 5.39
N ARG A 350 -1.77 4.71 4.34
CA ARG A 350 -2.38 5.69 3.43
C ARG A 350 -3.49 6.49 4.12
N HIS A 351 -4.24 5.87 5.03
CA HIS A 351 -5.21 6.59 5.85
C HIS A 351 -4.49 7.60 6.76
N THR A 352 -3.36 7.23 7.38
CA THR A 352 -2.49 8.15 8.13
C THR A 352 -2.04 9.34 7.31
N ALA A 353 -1.47 9.13 6.11
CA ALA A 353 -1.03 10.22 5.24
C ALA A 353 -2.17 11.20 4.92
N ALA A 354 -3.37 10.69 4.64
CA ALA A 354 -4.54 11.51 4.36
C ALA A 354 -4.93 12.37 5.56
N THR A 355 -4.96 11.77 6.76
CA THR A 355 -5.27 12.47 8.00
C THR A 355 -4.25 13.57 8.28
N VAL A 356 -2.95 13.28 8.13
CA VAL A 356 -1.89 14.27 8.36
C VAL A 356 -2.03 15.46 7.42
N LEU A 357 -2.27 15.23 6.12
CA LEU A 357 -2.48 16.32 5.16
C LEU A 357 -3.69 17.19 5.52
N LEU A 358 -4.78 16.59 5.98
CA LEU A 358 -5.97 17.31 6.42
C LEU A 358 -5.72 18.09 7.71
N ILE A 359 -4.97 17.52 8.67
CA ILE A 359 -4.56 18.19 9.91
C ILE A 359 -3.65 19.38 9.63
N LEU A 360 -2.78 19.29 8.62
CA LEU A 360 -1.92 20.39 8.20
C LEU A 360 -2.68 21.49 7.42
N GLY A 361 -4.00 21.36 7.27
CA GLY A 361 -4.83 22.36 6.59
C GLY A 361 -4.66 22.37 5.07
N VAL A 362 -4.11 21.31 4.47
CA VAL A 362 -3.98 21.21 3.02
C VAL A 362 -5.39 21.21 2.39
N PRO A 363 -5.68 22.07 1.41
CA PRO A 363 -7.00 22.15 0.80
C PRO A 363 -7.49 20.79 0.29
N GLU A 364 -8.76 20.46 0.50
CA GLU A 364 -9.31 19.14 0.18
C GLU A 364 -9.11 18.75 -1.30
N ALA A 365 -9.17 19.71 -2.22
CA ALA A 365 -8.92 19.47 -3.64
C ALA A 365 -7.47 19.02 -3.92
N VAL A 366 -6.50 19.53 -3.14
CA VAL A 366 -5.09 19.13 -3.22
C VAL A 366 -4.90 17.75 -2.61
N VAL A 367 -5.54 17.46 -1.47
CA VAL A 367 -5.56 16.10 -0.88
C VAL A 367 -6.15 15.09 -1.86
N ASP A 368 -7.30 15.39 -2.48
CA ASP A 368 -7.93 14.53 -3.49
C ASP A 368 -6.97 14.23 -4.66
N ARG A 369 -6.18 15.22 -5.09
CA ARG A 369 -5.13 15.05 -6.11
C ARG A 369 -3.96 14.21 -5.61
N ILE A 370 -3.38 14.49 -4.45
CA ILE A 370 -2.25 13.70 -3.90
C ILE A 370 -2.69 12.24 -3.71
N MET A 371 -3.88 12.04 -3.15
CA MET A 371 -4.43 10.72 -2.92
C MET A 371 -4.88 10.05 -4.22
N GLY A 372 -5.23 10.79 -5.27
CA GLY A 372 -5.83 10.21 -6.48
C GLY A 372 -7.20 9.61 -6.17
N TRP A 373 -8.04 10.40 -5.48
CA TRP A 373 -9.46 10.13 -5.30
C TRP A 373 -10.26 10.72 -6.47
N GLU A 374 -11.30 10.02 -6.92
CA GLU A 374 -12.17 10.55 -7.96
C GLU A 374 -12.97 11.75 -7.41
N PRO A 375 -12.90 12.93 -8.06
CA PRO A 375 -13.70 14.10 -7.67
C PRO A 375 -15.18 13.74 -7.56
N GLY A 376 -15.83 14.15 -6.47
CA GLY A 376 -17.26 13.90 -6.20
C GLY A 376 -17.58 12.56 -5.51
N LYS A 377 -16.73 11.52 -5.63
CA LYS A 377 -16.87 10.26 -4.87
C LYS A 377 -16.06 10.27 -3.56
N SER A 378 -15.13 11.21 -3.42
CA SER A 378 -14.26 11.41 -2.27
C SER A 378 -14.99 11.90 -1.01
N ALA A 379 -16.22 12.42 -1.10
CA ALA A 379 -16.96 12.96 0.04
C ALA A 379 -17.13 11.96 1.19
N ARG A 380 -17.45 10.68 0.89
CA ARG A 380 -17.53 9.63 1.92
C ARG A 380 -16.17 9.31 2.54
N MET A 381 -15.11 9.38 1.74
CA MET A 381 -13.75 9.14 2.19
C MET A 381 -13.29 10.27 3.13
N ARG A 382 -13.56 11.53 2.77
CA ARG A 382 -13.25 12.73 3.57
C ARG A 382 -14.03 12.78 4.88
N ARG A 383 -15.31 12.39 4.87
CA ARG A 383 -16.14 12.29 6.09
C ARG A 383 -15.50 11.43 7.18
N ARG A 384 -14.74 10.40 6.80
CA ARG A 384 -14.01 9.55 7.74
C ARG A 384 -12.94 10.31 8.55
N TYR A 385 -12.53 11.49 8.11
CA TYR A 385 -11.45 12.28 8.73
C TYR A 385 -11.90 13.63 9.29
N GLN A 386 -13.13 14.06 8.99
CA GLN A 386 -13.65 15.36 9.43
C GLN A 386 -13.65 15.50 10.96
N HIS A 387 -13.87 14.42 11.71
CA HIS A 387 -13.87 14.48 13.18
C HIS A 387 -12.48 14.77 13.77
N LEU A 388 -11.39 14.33 13.10
CA LEU A 388 -10.00 14.59 13.53
C LEU A 388 -9.56 16.04 13.25
N THR A 389 -10.27 16.75 12.36
CA THR A 389 -9.99 18.16 12.07
C THR A 389 -10.54 19.13 13.11
N GLY A 390 -11.41 18.67 14.04
CA GLY A 390 -12.05 19.55 15.03
C GLY A 390 -11.07 20.30 15.93
N GLN A 391 -10.01 19.63 16.41
CA GLN A 391 -8.97 20.26 17.22
C GLN A 391 -8.11 21.25 16.41
N VAL A 392 -7.80 20.92 15.16
CA VAL A 392 -7.06 21.80 14.25
C VAL A 392 -7.87 23.04 13.89
N LEU A 393 -9.17 22.88 13.65
CA LEU A 393 -10.09 23.98 13.41
C LEU A 393 -10.21 24.88 14.64
N GLN A 394 -10.22 24.32 15.85
CA GLN A 394 -10.16 25.11 17.09
C GLN A 394 -8.83 25.84 17.25
N GLN A 395 -7.69 25.20 16.97
CA GLN A 395 -6.37 25.85 17.02
C GLN A 395 -6.22 26.95 15.95
N THR A 396 -6.76 26.73 14.76
CA THR A 396 -6.78 27.69 13.67
C THR A 396 -7.72 28.85 14.01
N ALA A 397 -8.90 28.57 14.56
CA ALA A 397 -9.82 29.59 15.06
C ALA A 397 -9.24 30.38 16.23
N ALA A 398 -8.44 29.75 17.10
CA ALA A 398 -7.73 30.44 18.18
C ALA A 398 -6.61 31.35 17.63
N LYS A 399 -5.87 30.90 16.61
CA LYS A 399 -4.87 31.71 15.90
C LYS A 399 -5.50 32.89 15.15
N ILE A 400 -6.56 32.65 14.37
CA ILE A 400 -7.34 33.70 13.70
C ILE A 400 -7.97 34.63 14.74
N GLY A 401 -8.46 34.07 15.85
CA GLY A 401 -8.93 34.75 17.05
C GLY A 401 -7.93 35.79 17.57
N GLY A 402 -6.71 35.33 17.85
CA GLY A 402 -5.62 36.18 18.32
C GLY A 402 -5.14 37.19 17.26
N LEU A 403 -5.14 36.82 15.97
CA LEU A 403 -4.71 37.68 14.86
C LEU A 403 -5.70 38.78 14.50
N LEU A 404 -7.00 38.48 14.46
CA LEU A 404 -8.03 39.43 14.06
C LEU A 404 -8.58 40.25 15.23
N TRP A 405 -8.63 39.67 16.44
CA TRP A 405 -9.28 40.32 17.58
C TRP A 405 -8.34 40.60 18.77
N GLY A 406 -7.07 40.21 18.72
CA GLY A 406 -6.11 40.42 19.82
C GLY A 406 -6.57 39.78 21.14
N PRO A 407 -5.81 39.94 22.25
CA PRO A 407 -6.31 39.50 23.55
C PRO A 407 -7.58 40.29 23.87
N LYS A 408 -8.70 39.58 24.14
CA LYS A 408 -9.91 40.22 24.68
C LYS A 408 -9.53 40.98 25.94
N PRO A 409 -9.94 42.25 26.10
CA PRO A 409 -9.71 42.96 27.35
C PRO A 409 -10.37 42.18 28.47
N HIS A 410 -9.58 41.73 29.43
CA HIS A 410 -10.07 41.29 30.72
C HIS A 410 -10.69 42.52 31.39
N VAL A 411 -12.02 42.53 31.54
CA VAL A 411 -12.68 43.47 32.44
C VAL A 411 -12.29 43.02 33.86
N LEU A 412 -11.40 43.79 34.49
CA LEU A 412 -11.04 43.64 35.89
C LEU A 412 -11.77 44.73 36.68
N GLU A 413 -12.62 44.31 37.62
CA GLU A 413 -13.07 45.18 38.72
C GLU A 413 -11.89 45.45 39.68
N PRO A 414 -11.81 46.64 40.30
CA PRO A 414 -10.61 47.07 41.00
C PRO A 414 -10.62 46.67 42.49
N ALA A 415 -9.46 46.29 43.02
CA ALA A 415 -9.13 46.44 44.44
C ALA A 415 -7.82 47.25 44.57
N PRO A 416 -7.68 48.12 45.60
CA PRO A 416 -6.74 49.23 45.55
C PRO A 416 -5.44 48.97 46.35
N GLY A 417 -4.37 49.61 45.89
CA GLY A 417 -3.37 50.23 46.78
C GLY A 417 -1.99 49.59 46.86
N GLY A 418 -0.99 50.29 46.31
CA GLY A 418 0.43 50.07 46.63
C GLY A 418 1.38 50.52 45.51
N PRO A 419 2.34 51.44 45.75
CA PRO A 419 3.03 52.17 44.69
C PRO A 419 4.18 51.38 44.03
N VAL A 420 4.37 51.75 42.77
CA VAL A 420 5.37 51.29 41.78
C VAL A 420 6.81 51.68 42.16
N PRO A 421 7.82 50.86 41.83
CA PRO A 421 9.07 51.33 41.25
C PRO A 421 9.14 50.98 39.75
N GLY A 422 9.73 51.90 38.98
CA GLY A 422 9.64 52.03 37.52
C GLY A 422 10.19 50.87 36.66
N PRO A 423 10.14 51.05 35.33
CA PRO A 423 10.13 49.95 34.37
C PRO A 423 11.50 49.28 34.27
N SER A 424 11.60 48.02 34.72
CA SER A 424 12.63 47.14 34.20
C SER A 424 12.26 46.78 32.77
N LYS A 425 13.14 47.13 31.83
CA LYS A 425 13.07 46.68 30.45
C LYS A 425 13.05 45.16 30.44
N THR A 426 11.88 44.56 30.26
CA THR A 426 11.77 43.14 29.97
C THR A 426 11.93 42.95 28.47
N SER A 427 13.13 42.51 28.13
CA SER A 427 13.56 42.02 26.83
C SER A 427 12.56 41.02 26.26
N VAL A 428 12.32 41.14 24.96
CA VAL A 428 11.86 40.06 24.08
C VAL A 428 12.56 38.75 24.49
N PRO A 429 11.86 37.61 24.67
CA PRO A 429 12.54 36.36 24.93
C PRO A 429 13.46 36.07 23.74
N ALA A 430 14.77 36.08 24.01
CA ALA A 430 15.79 35.82 23.01
C ALA A 430 15.50 34.47 22.36
N GLU A 431 15.58 34.42 21.03
CA GLU A 431 15.52 33.18 20.28
C GLU A 431 16.51 32.16 20.88
N PRO A 432 16.15 30.86 20.92
CA PRO A 432 16.99 29.86 21.56
C PRO A 432 18.36 29.81 20.89
N ARG A 433 19.41 30.09 21.66
CA ARG A 433 20.81 30.03 21.25
C ARG A 433 21.28 28.58 21.16
N VAL A 434 22.15 28.30 20.19
CA VAL A 434 22.77 26.99 19.97
C VAL A 434 24.24 27.08 20.38
N TYR A 435 24.65 26.24 21.32
CA TYR A 435 26.05 26.16 21.78
C TYR A 435 26.76 25.04 21.03
N VAL A 436 27.78 25.36 20.24
CA VAL A 436 28.44 24.41 19.34
C VAL A 436 29.84 24.09 19.86
N ALA A 437 30.06 22.83 20.25
CA ALA A 437 31.40 22.33 20.56
C ALA A 437 32.13 21.97 19.27
N LEU A 438 33.27 22.62 19.04
CA LEU A 438 34.17 22.41 17.92
C LEU A 438 35.26 21.42 18.33
N LEU A 439 35.19 20.19 17.82
CA LEU A 439 36.09 19.09 18.15
C LEU A 439 36.89 18.71 16.88
N GLY A 440 37.94 19.48 16.58
CA GLY A 440 38.62 19.42 15.27
C GLY A 440 37.69 19.87 14.14
N GLU A 441 37.46 19.03 13.13
CA GLU A 441 36.53 19.34 12.03
C GLU A 441 35.04 19.15 12.41
N ARG A 442 34.76 18.58 13.58
CA ARG A 442 33.40 18.25 14.01
C ARG A 442 32.75 19.40 14.75
N ARG A 443 31.47 19.62 14.47
CA ARG A 443 30.62 20.61 15.14
C ARG A 443 29.48 19.89 15.85
N ILE A 444 29.48 19.90 17.18
CA ILE A 444 28.50 19.20 18.01
C ILE A 444 27.61 20.24 18.70
N PRO A 445 26.37 20.46 18.25
CA PRO A 445 25.48 21.48 18.78
C PRO A 445 24.70 21.01 20.03
N PHE A 446 24.45 21.94 20.95
CA PHE A 446 23.75 21.74 22.21
C PHE A 446 22.76 22.87 22.49
N LEU A 447 21.65 22.54 23.17
CA LEU A 447 20.69 23.51 23.69
C LEU A 447 21.21 24.24 24.93
N HIS A 448 22.05 23.56 25.71
CA HIS A 448 22.60 24.06 26.97
C HIS A 448 24.12 24.24 26.86
N ARG A 449 24.62 25.41 27.28
CA ARG A 449 26.06 25.75 27.28
C ARG A 449 26.87 24.76 28.11
N GLU A 450 26.34 24.34 29.25
CA GLU A 450 26.97 23.37 30.16
C GLU A 450 27.34 22.05 29.46
N HIS A 451 26.50 21.58 28.53
CA HIS A 451 26.78 20.35 27.77
C HIS A 451 27.88 20.55 26.73
N ALA A 452 27.93 21.71 26.07
CA ALA A 452 29.01 22.05 25.14
C ALA A 452 30.35 22.18 25.87
N ASP A 453 30.37 22.87 27.03
CA ASP A 453 31.55 23.03 27.89
C ASP A 453 32.05 21.69 28.43
N ALA A 454 31.14 20.83 28.91
CA ALA A 454 31.49 19.50 29.39
C ALA A 454 32.10 18.62 28.28
N VAL A 455 31.55 18.67 27.07
CA VAL A 455 32.06 17.88 25.93
C VAL A 455 33.40 18.41 25.43
N ALA A 456 33.58 19.73 25.31
CA ALA A 456 34.86 20.31 24.89
C ALA A 456 35.99 20.01 25.90
N SER A 457 35.70 20.17 27.20
CA SER A 457 36.66 19.85 28.27
C SER A 457 37.07 18.37 28.26
N GLN A 458 36.09 17.47 28.22
CA GLN A 458 36.36 16.03 28.23
C GLN A 458 37.03 15.56 26.93
N TRP A 459 36.71 16.16 25.79
CA TRP A 459 37.39 15.87 24.51
C TRP A 459 38.88 16.23 24.57
N GLY A 460 39.21 17.40 25.13
CA GLY A 460 40.61 17.83 25.31
C GLY A 460 41.41 16.89 26.22
N ALA A 461 40.75 16.32 27.26
CA ALA A 461 41.37 15.30 28.12
C ALA A 461 41.58 13.96 27.38
N ASP A 462 40.63 13.56 26.53
CA ASP A 462 40.67 12.29 25.79
C ASP A 462 41.64 12.33 24.60
N HIS A 463 41.85 13.50 24.00
CA HIS A 463 42.67 13.70 22.80
C HIS A 463 43.73 14.78 23.02
N PRO A 464 44.81 14.51 23.80
CA PRO A 464 45.87 15.48 24.05
C PRO A 464 46.48 16.00 22.74
N GLY A 465 46.41 17.32 22.51
CA GLY A 465 46.91 17.98 21.30
C GLY A 465 45.84 18.34 20.26
N HIS A 466 44.57 17.95 20.46
CA HIS A 466 43.44 18.42 19.64
C HIS A 466 42.64 19.48 20.40
N PRO A 467 42.72 20.77 20.03
CA PRO A 467 41.98 21.83 20.71
C PRO A 467 40.47 21.64 20.54
N ALA A 468 39.73 21.90 21.62
CA ALA A 468 38.27 21.94 21.62
C ALA A 468 37.81 23.32 22.09
N GLU A 469 36.93 23.94 21.32
CA GLU A 469 36.41 25.28 21.59
C GLU A 469 34.88 25.27 21.53
N ASN A 470 34.23 26.23 22.19
CA ASN A 470 32.79 26.40 22.13
C ASN A 470 32.44 27.73 21.48
N GLU A 471 31.59 27.67 20.47
CA GLU A 471 30.99 28.85 19.86
C GLU A 471 29.51 28.95 20.22
N GLU A 472 29.03 30.18 20.34
CA GLU A 472 27.60 30.46 20.50
C GLU A 472 27.04 30.96 19.17
N TRP A 473 26.06 30.24 18.65
CA TRP A 473 25.40 30.53 17.39
C TRP A 473 23.93 30.85 17.66
N ASP A 474 23.39 31.82 16.93
CA ASP A 474 21.94 31.90 16.82
C ASP A 474 21.42 30.71 15.99
N ARG A 475 20.10 30.51 16.06
CA ARG A 475 19.45 29.38 15.40
C ARG A 475 19.60 29.46 13.87
N GLU A 476 19.52 30.65 13.30
CA GLU A 476 19.64 30.88 11.85
C GLU A 476 21.03 30.50 11.33
N LYS A 477 22.09 30.90 12.04
CA LYS A 477 23.48 30.54 11.75
C LYS A 477 23.71 29.02 11.84
N TRP A 478 23.05 28.32 12.76
CA TRP A 478 23.10 26.86 12.80
C TRP A 478 22.32 26.19 11.67
N GLU A 479 21.16 26.71 11.30
CA GLU A 479 20.39 26.20 10.16
C GLU A 479 21.15 26.38 8.83
N ASP A 480 21.94 27.45 8.70
CA ASP A 480 22.80 27.72 7.53
C ASP A 480 24.09 26.89 7.51
N LYS A 481 24.86 26.87 8.62
CA LYS A 481 26.23 26.31 8.65
C LYS A 481 26.36 24.97 9.36
N GLY A 482 25.33 24.54 10.08
CA GLY A 482 25.32 23.34 10.90
C GLY A 482 24.95 22.09 10.14
N LYS A 483 25.78 21.05 10.20
CA LYS A 483 25.45 19.74 9.62
C LYS A 483 24.38 19.05 10.46
N GLY A 484 23.21 18.78 9.87
CA GLY A 484 22.12 18.02 10.49
C GLY A 484 20.94 18.83 11.02
N GLY A 485 20.95 20.16 10.86
CA GLY A 485 19.83 21.05 11.20
C GLY A 485 19.41 21.00 12.67
N ILE A 486 18.19 21.43 12.99
CA ILE A 486 17.67 21.53 14.37
C ILE A 486 17.74 20.17 15.10
N ARG A 487 17.54 19.05 14.41
CA ARG A 487 17.57 17.71 15.00
C ARG A 487 18.94 17.26 15.48
N ALA A 488 20.01 17.91 15.01
CA ALA A 488 21.35 17.65 15.50
C ALA A 488 21.62 18.30 16.86
N ILE A 489 20.82 19.32 17.24
CA ILE A 489 20.95 20.04 18.52
C ILE A 489 20.58 19.10 19.65
N ARG A 490 21.54 18.85 20.55
CA ARG A 490 21.39 17.93 21.67
C ARG A 490 20.92 18.68 22.91
N ASP A 491 19.92 18.15 23.58
CA ASP A 491 19.45 18.62 24.89
C ASP A 491 20.18 17.94 26.06
N ARG A 492 20.95 16.88 25.80
CA ARG A 492 21.73 16.11 26.80
C ARG A 492 23.19 15.94 26.40
N MET A 493 24.03 15.61 27.38
CA MET A 493 25.40 15.18 27.16
C MET A 493 25.42 13.82 26.43
N PRO A 494 26.28 13.63 25.40
CA PRO A 494 26.38 12.36 24.68
C PRO A 494 27.08 11.29 25.53
N ASP A 495 26.68 10.03 25.38
CA ASP A 495 27.28 8.94 26.13
C ASP A 495 28.66 8.56 25.56
N ARG A 496 29.55 8.04 26.43
CA ARG A 496 30.87 7.52 26.05
C ARG A 496 30.90 6.02 26.20
N ARG A 497 31.56 5.33 25.27
CA ARG A 497 31.72 3.88 25.31
C ARG A 497 33.13 3.47 24.90
N ILE A 498 33.59 2.34 25.40
CA ILE A 498 34.84 1.73 24.96
C ILE A 498 34.56 0.95 23.68
N VAL A 499 35.29 1.26 22.61
CA VAL A 499 35.27 0.52 21.35
C VAL A 499 36.56 -0.25 21.24
N HIS A 500 36.45 -1.56 21.03
CA HIS A 500 37.57 -2.46 20.83
C HIS A 500 37.83 -2.61 19.34
N HIS A 501 39.10 -2.54 18.96
CA HIS A 501 39.58 -2.65 17.59
C HIS A 501 40.54 -3.83 17.48
N ALA A 502 40.50 -4.52 16.35
CA ALA A 502 41.54 -5.47 15.95
C ALA A 502 41.86 -5.30 14.46
N GLN A 503 43.14 -5.36 14.10
CA GLN A 503 43.58 -5.18 12.72
C GLN A 503 44.80 -6.04 12.38
N ALA A 504 44.81 -6.62 11.18
CA ALA A 504 45.95 -7.31 10.62
C ALA A 504 46.07 -7.03 9.11
N VAL A 505 47.30 -7.02 8.61
CA VAL A 505 47.60 -6.85 7.18
C VAL A 505 48.38 -8.07 6.70
N PHE A 506 48.01 -8.58 5.53
CA PHE A 506 48.57 -9.76 4.90
C PHE A 506 49.09 -9.43 3.51
N LEU A 507 50.29 -9.90 3.19
CA LEU A 507 50.88 -9.84 1.85
C LEU A 507 50.13 -10.77 0.89
N PRO A 508 50.29 -10.62 -0.44
CA PRO A 508 49.66 -11.50 -1.43
C PRO A 508 49.93 -13.00 -1.24
N GLY A 509 51.07 -13.37 -0.63
CA GLY A 509 51.38 -14.76 -0.27
C GLY A 509 50.63 -15.29 0.96
N GLY A 510 49.84 -14.46 1.63
CA GLY A 510 49.17 -14.74 2.90
C GLY A 510 50.07 -14.61 4.14
N GLU A 511 51.30 -14.13 3.97
CA GLU A 511 52.20 -13.82 5.07
C GLU A 511 51.73 -12.56 5.81
N ARG A 512 51.76 -12.59 7.14
CA ARG A 512 51.31 -11.47 7.96
C ARG A 512 52.39 -10.39 8.04
N LEU A 513 52.05 -9.16 7.65
CA LEU A 513 52.99 -8.02 7.59
C LEU A 513 53.29 -7.43 8.97
N ASN A 514 52.29 -7.36 9.87
CA ASN A 514 52.38 -6.62 11.13
C ASN A 514 52.90 -7.46 12.31
N ILE A 515 53.98 -8.24 12.14
CA ILE A 515 54.55 -9.02 13.26
C ILE A 515 55.23 -8.05 14.23
N GLY A 516 54.58 -7.75 15.37
CA GLY A 516 55.15 -6.94 16.47
C GLY A 516 54.45 -5.61 16.79
N ARG A 517 53.31 -5.28 16.15
CA ARG A 517 52.43 -4.18 16.59
C ARG A 517 51.29 -4.72 17.44
N ASN A 518 50.74 -3.89 18.33
CA ASN A 518 49.59 -4.27 19.13
C ASN A 518 48.37 -4.35 18.20
N ASP A 519 48.04 -5.57 17.78
CA ASP A 519 46.99 -5.84 16.79
C ASP A 519 45.58 -5.55 17.31
N GLN A 520 45.45 -5.39 18.62
CA GLN A 520 44.22 -5.04 19.30
C GLN A 520 44.46 -3.84 20.21
N TRP A 521 43.54 -2.88 20.17
CA TRP A 521 43.54 -1.74 21.07
C TRP A 521 42.11 -1.32 21.36
N SER A 522 41.92 -0.52 22.40
CA SER A 522 40.61 0.01 22.76
C SER A 522 40.70 1.52 22.83
N VAL A 523 39.68 2.20 22.32
CA VAL A 523 39.56 3.66 22.41
C VAL A 523 38.22 4.00 23.04
N THR A 524 38.19 5.04 23.87
CA THR A 524 36.93 5.61 24.31
C THR A 524 36.40 6.48 23.18
N ALA A 525 35.21 6.15 22.69
CA ALA A 525 34.54 6.89 21.62
C ALA A 525 33.23 7.48 22.14
N TRP A 526 32.91 8.69 21.69
CA TRP A 526 31.62 9.31 21.96
C TRP A 526 30.52 8.73 21.06
N GLU A 527 29.27 8.76 21.53
CA GLU A 527 28.08 8.33 20.79
C GLU A 527 28.01 8.92 19.36
N PHE A 528 28.46 10.16 19.18
CA PHE A 528 28.47 10.82 17.87
C PHE A 528 29.62 10.40 16.95
N GLU A 529 30.63 9.69 17.46
CA GLU A 529 31.70 9.09 16.66
C GLU A 529 31.35 7.68 16.22
N THR A 530 30.36 7.07 16.89
CA THR A 530 29.96 5.70 16.64
C THR A 530 28.87 5.66 15.58
N ASP A 531 29.24 5.67 14.30
CA ASP A 531 28.31 5.39 13.20
C ASP A 531 27.97 3.89 13.14
N LEU A 532 27.15 3.49 12.16
CA LEU A 532 26.49 2.18 11.88
C LEU A 532 27.31 0.86 12.08
N TYR A 533 28.56 0.95 12.51
CA TYR A 533 29.52 -0.15 12.67
C TYR A 533 30.07 -0.26 14.11
N THR A 534 29.62 0.60 15.02
CA THR A 534 30.20 0.77 16.38
C THR A 534 29.16 0.73 17.51
N ASP A 535 27.91 0.44 17.19
CA ASP A 535 26.82 0.13 18.13
C ASP A 535 26.52 -1.38 18.27
N LEU A 536 27.21 -2.20 17.47
CA LEU A 536 27.09 -3.66 17.50
C LEU A 536 28.17 -4.31 18.39
N PRO A 537 27.90 -5.49 18.97
CA PRO A 537 28.89 -6.23 19.77
C PRO A 537 30.19 -6.48 19.00
N VAL A 538 30.09 -6.81 17.71
CA VAL A 538 31.23 -6.96 16.80
C VAL A 538 30.81 -6.80 15.34
N ARG A 539 31.71 -6.24 14.53
CA ARG A 539 31.62 -6.21 13.07
C ARG A 539 33.02 -6.27 12.50
N TRP A 540 33.18 -6.95 11.36
CA TRP A 540 34.46 -7.06 10.69
C TRP A 540 34.32 -7.01 9.18
N HIS A 541 35.41 -6.67 8.51
CA HIS A 541 35.52 -6.76 7.06
C HIS A 541 36.97 -7.02 6.66
N THR A 542 37.14 -7.53 5.45
CA THR A 542 38.43 -7.62 4.78
C THR A 542 38.43 -6.73 3.54
N THR A 543 39.54 -6.02 3.31
CA THR A 543 39.66 -5.09 2.19
C THR A 543 41.04 -5.23 1.56
N ARG A 544 41.12 -5.31 0.23
CA ARG A 544 42.39 -5.24 -0.50
C ARG A 544 42.83 -3.80 -0.68
N ARG A 545 44.08 -3.50 -0.32
CA ARG A 545 44.71 -2.19 -0.47
C ARG A 545 45.35 -2.03 -1.87
N PRO A 546 45.62 -0.80 -2.33
CA PRO A 546 46.27 -0.54 -3.61
C PRO A 546 47.63 -1.24 -3.82
N GLY A 547 48.35 -1.58 -2.74
CA GLY A 547 49.61 -2.35 -2.77
C GLY A 547 49.44 -3.87 -2.81
N GLN A 548 48.27 -4.39 -3.21
CA GLN A 548 47.88 -5.81 -3.22
C GLN A 548 47.76 -6.51 -1.87
N GLU A 549 48.17 -5.88 -0.77
CA GLU A 549 47.96 -6.34 0.60
C GLU A 549 46.46 -6.45 0.93
N VAL A 550 46.09 -7.42 1.76
CA VAL A 550 44.74 -7.57 2.29
C VAL A 550 44.73 -7.26 3.77
N GLU A 551 43.80 -6.40 4.16
CA GLU A 551 43.63 -5.94 5.52
C GLU A 551 42.37 -6.54 6.14
N ALA A 552 42.51 -7.17 7.30
CA ALA A 552 41.41 -7.54 8.19
C ALA A 552 41.20 -6.42 9.21
N GLN A 553 39.98 -5.91 9.33
CA GLN A 553 39.59 -4.96 10.37
C GLN A 553 38.37 -5.49 11.13
N VAL A 554 38.43 -5.44 12.46
CA VAL A 554 37.34 -5.79 13.37
C VAL A 554 37.15 -4.66 14.36
N ARG A 555 35.90 -4.30 14.62
CA ARG A 555 35.53 -3.28 15.62
C ARG A 555 34.26 -3.70 16.34
N GLY A 556 34.08 -3.28 17.59
CA GLY A 556 32.86 -3.57 18.34
C GLY A 556 32.90 -3.10 19.79
N THR A 557 31.73 -3.15 20.45
CA THR A 557 31.60 -2.78 21.87
C THR A 557 31.85 -3.94 22.83
N ASP A 558 31.96 -5.18 22.34
CA ASP A 558 32.25 -6.37 23.15
C ASP A 558 33.65 -6.90 22.81
N GLN A 559 34.58 -6.80 23.75
CA GLN A 559 35.97 -7.24 23.59
C GLN A 559 36.08 -8.71 23.20
N LYS A 560 35.26 -9.59 23.81
CA LYS A 560 35.31 -11.04 23.54
C LYS A 560 34.80 -11.34 22.14
N ALA A 561 33.73 -10.66 21.72
CA ALA A 561 33.20 -10.79 20.37
C ALA A 561 34.19 -10.30 19.31
N VAL A 562 34.85 -9.15 19.55
CA VAL A 562 35.93 -8.63 18.69
C VAL A 562 37.09 -9.60 18.60
N THR A 563 37.50 -10.18 19.73
CA THR A 563 38.60 -11.16 19.77
C THR A 563 38.26 -12.42 18.98
N ALA A 564 37.04 -12.94 19.13
CA ALA A 564 36.57 -14.13 18.43
C ALA A 564 36.47 -13.89 16.91
N ALA A 565 35.89 -12.76 16.50
CA ALA A 565 35.74 -12.41 15.09
C ALA A 565 37.08 -12.10 14.40
N PHE A 566 38.10 -11.71 15.16
CA PHE A 566 39.42 -11.41 14.58
C PHE A 566 40.10 -12.62 13.96
N ALA A 567 39.94 -13.80 14.54
CA ALA A 567 40.45 -15.03 13.93
C ALA A 567 39.78 -15.32 12.57
N GLU A 568 38.46 -15.15 12.49
CA GLU A 568 37.68 -15.33 11.26
C GLU A 568 38.06 -14.28 10.19
N ALA A 569 38.20 -13.02 10.60
CA ALA A 569 38.62 -11.94 9.72
C ALA A 569 40.03 -12.16 9.17
N CYS A 570 40.96 -12.65 10.00
CA CYS A 570 42.31 -13.02 9.56
C CYS A 570 42.29 -14.20 8.59
N ALA A 571 41.48 -15.24 8.86
CA ALA A 571 41.36 -16.39 7.98
C ALA A 571 40.82 -15.98 6.60
N GLN A 572 39.78 -15.15 6.55
CA GLN A 572 39.27 -14.63 5.28
C GLN A 572 40.29 -13.71 4.60
N ALA A 573 41.05 -12.90 5.33
CA ALA A 573 42.06 -12.03 4.72
C ALA A 573 43.21 -12.83 4.09
N VAL A 574 43.65 -13.93 4.72
CA VAL A 574 44.65 -14.85 4.15
C VAL A 574 44.11 -15.52 2.89
N ASP A 575 42.85 -15.98 2.94
CA ASP A 575 42.20 -16.61 1.79
C ASP A 575 42.03 -15.62 0.63
N ARG A 576 41.55 -14.41 0.92
CA ARG A 576 41.42 -13.31 -0.05
C ARG A 576 42.76 -12.86 -0.64
N ALA A 577 43.84 -12.90 0.14
CA ALA A 577 45.18 -12.59 -0.34
C ALA A 577 45.70 -13.65 -1.33
N LYS A 578 45.50 -14.93 -1.02
CA LYS A 578 45.94 -16.06 -1.85
C LYS A 578 45.05 -16.30 -3.07
N ASN A 579 43.76 -16.02 -2.94
CA ASN A 579 42.72 -16.29 -3.92
C ASN A 579 41.96 -15.01 -4.31
N PRO A 580 42.64 -13.98 -4.86
CA PRO A 580 42.00 -12.69 -5.16
C PRO A 580 40.84 -12.80 -6.17
N GLY A 581 40.81 -13.85 -7.00
CA GLY A 581 39.73 -14.11 -7.94
C GLY A 581 38.39 -14.45 -7.28
N GLU A 582 38.40 -15.11 -6.12
CA GLU A 582 37.16 -15.50 -5.42
C GLU A 582 36.43 -14.31 -4.79
N TYR A 583 37.17 -13.26 -4.45
CA TYR A 583 36.66 -12.06 -3.78
C TYR A 583 36.42 -10.90 -4.76
N GLY A 584 36.60 -11.13 -6.07
CA GLY A 584 36.45 -10.11 -7.10
C GLY A 584 37.51 -9.00 -7.04
N ASP A 585 38.65 -9.29 -6.40
CA ASP A 585 39.76 -8.36 -6.19
C ASP A 585 40.73 -8.28 -7.37
N LEU A 586 40.51 -9.11 -8.39
CA LEU A 586 41.17 -9.00 -9.67
C LEU A 586 40.51 -7.86 -10.46
N ALA A 587 41.09 -6.66 -10.36
CA ALA A 587 40.87 -5.62 -11.35
C ALA A 587 41.94 -5.77 -12.44
N GLY A 588 41.51 -5.62 -13.70
CA GLY A 588 42.39 -5.08 -14.73
C GLY A 588 42.75 -3.63 -14.45
#